data_AF-A0A7X9MUF0-F1
#
_entry.id   AF-A0A7X9MUF0-F1
#
_cell.length_a   1.000
_cell.length_b   1.000
_cell.length_c   1.000
_cell.angle_alpha   90.00
_cell.angle_beta   90.00
_cell.angle_gamma   90.00
#
_symmetry.space_group_name_H-M   'P 1'
#
loop_
_entity.id
_entity.type
_entity.pdbx_description
1 polymer ?
#
loop_
_entity_poly.entity_id
_entity_poly.type
_entity_poly.pdbx_seq_one_letter_code
_entity_poly.pdbx_strand_id
1 'polypeptide(L)' 'MDNLKNGPENGSMATNMDEVKTLGKQMERMRDNQELEEDNRVSDPAQSDSATIMKKRKDD' A
#
# COMPACT_ATOMS: atom_id res chain seq x y z
N MET A 1 -6.51 -4.55 34.02
CA MET A 1 -5.85 -3.46 33.27
C MET A 1 -5.41 -4.07 31.98
N ASP A 2 -6.35 -4.03 31.04
CA ASP A 2 -6.44 -4.98 29.94
C ASP A 2 -5.39 -4.68 28.87
N ASN A 3 -4.61 -5.72 28.58
CA ASN A 3 -3.70 -5.81 27.46
C ASN A 3 -4.49 -5.85 26.14
N LEU A 4 -5.10 -4.73 25.71
CA LEU A 4 -5.58 -4.63 24.35
C LEU A 4 -4.44 -4.18 23.46
N LYS A 5 -3.81 -5.18 22.84
CA LYS A 5 -2.93 -5.05 21.68
C LYS A 5 -3.66 -4.26 20.59
N ASN A 6 -3.49 -2.94 20.59
CA ASN A 6 -3.85 -2.09 19.45
C ASN A 6 -2.77 -2.32 18.36
N GLY A 7 -2.84 -3.46 17.68
CA GLY A 7 -2.26 -3.53 16.35
C GLY A 7 -2.95 -2.50 15.45
N PRO A 8 -2.31 -2.03 14.36
CA PRO A 8 -2.97 -1.10 13.45
C PRO A 8 -4.30 -1.72 13.01
N GLU A 9 -5.41 -1.04 13.27
CA GLU A 9 -6.68 -1.42 12.65
C GLU A 9 -6.51 -1.18 11.16
N ASN A 10 -6.50 -2.26 10.38
CA ASN A 10 -6.30 -2.18 8.94
C ASN A 10 -7.34 -1.22 8.34
N GLY A 11 -6.89 -0.08 7.81
CA GLY A 11 -7.75 0.93 7.18
C GLY A 11 -7.91 2.25 7.93
N SER A 12 -7.33 2.44 9.12
CA SER A 12 -7.33 3.75 9.80
C SER A 12 -6.20 4.67 9.31
N MET A 13 -6.48 5.97 9.13
CA MET A 13 -5.43 6.98 8.96
C MET A 13 -4.55 7.07 10.23
N ALA A 14 -3.35 7.65 10.10
CA ALA A 14 -2.45 7.87 11.24
C ALA A 14 -3.19 8.57 12.39
N THR A 15 -3.14 7.97 13.58
CA THR A 15 -3.97 8.34 14.73
C THR A 15 -3.32 9.41 15.61
N ASN A 16 -2.01 9.65 15.44
CA ASN A 16 -1.23 10.60 16.22
C ASN A 16 0.00 11.14 15.46
N MET A 17 0.65 12.16 16.02
CA MET A 17 1.79 12.84 15.37
C MET A 17 3.04 11.96 15.23
N ASP A 18 3.27 11.00 16.11
CA ASP A 18 4.44 10.13 16.02
C ASP A 18 4.28 9.09 14.89
N GLU A 19 3.05 8.63 14.66
CA GLU A 19 2.68 7.84 13.48
C GLU A 19 2.84 8.65 12.19
N VAL A 20 2.43 9.91 12.16
CA VAL A 20 2.62 10.79 10.99
C VAL A 20 4.11 10.95 10.65
N LYS A 21 4.97 11.18 11.66
CA LYS A 21 6.42 11.27 11.44
C LYS A 21 7.01 9.96 10.91
N THR A 22 6.54 8.82 11.42
CA THR A 22 7.00 7.49 11.00
C THR A 22 6.59 7.22 9.56
N LEU A 23 5.34 7.55 9.20
CA LEU A 23 4.84 7.47 7.84
C LEU A 23 5.68 8.35 6.90
N GLY A 24 5.98 9.60 7.28
CA GLY A 24 6.83 10.49 6.48
C GLY A 24 8.20 9.88 6.16
N LYS A 25 8.85 9.24 7.14
CA LYS A 25 10.12 8.53 6.94
C LYS A 25 10.00 7.30 6.04
N GLN A 26 8.85 6.62 6.07
CA GLN A 26 8.59 5.48 5.17
C GLN A 26 8.37 5.96 3.73
N MET A 27 7.65 7.07 3.57
CA MET A 27 7.39 7.71 2.28
C MET A 27 8.67 8.29 1.63
N GLU A 28 9.67 8.70 2.43
CA GLU A 28 10.95 9.20 1.91
C GLU A 28 11.70 8.18 1.04
N ARG A 29 11.43 6.88 1.23
CA ARG A 29 12.03 5.80 0.42
C ARG A 29 11.14 5.33 -0.73
N MET A 30 10.01 6.01 -0.97
CA MET A 30 9.12 5.70 -2.07
C MET A 30 9.80 6.17 -3.37
N ARG A 31 10.21 5.20 -4.18
CA ARG A 31 10.88 5.49 -5.46
C ARG A 31 9.92 6.08 -6.47
N ASP A 32 10.41 7.05 -7.23
CA ASP A 32 9.69 7.54 -8.40
C ASP A 32 9.96 6.67 -9.65
N ASN A 33 9.33 7.00 -10.77
CA ASN A 33 9.51 6.23 -12.00
C ASN A 33 10.95 6.31 -12.54
N GLN A 34 11.64 7.43 -12.37
CA GLN A 34 13.02 7.59 -12.86
C GLN A 34 13.96 6.68 -12.07
N GLU A 35 13.84 6.68 -10.75
CA GLU A 35 14.62 5.81 -9.85
C GLU A 35 14.33 4.32 -10.07
N LEU A 36 13.08 3.97 -10.42
CA LEU A 36 12.75 2.59 -10.78
C LEU A 36 13.40 2.17 -12.11
N GLU A 37 13.43 3.06 -13.11
CA GLU A 37 14.08 2.80 -14.39
C GLU A 37 15.58 2.57 -14.24
N GLU A 38 16.27 3.34 -13.40
CA GLU A 38 17.69 3.15 -13.08
C GLU A 38 17.99 1.73 -12.55
N ASP A 39 17.07 1.18 -11.74
CA ASP A 39 17.14 -0.17 -11.18
C ASP A 39 16.60 -1.28 -12.12
N ASN A 40 16.26 -0.94 -13.37
CA ASN A 40 15.58 -1.84 -14.33
C ASN A 40 14.27 -2.42 -13.77
N ARG A 41 13.53 -1.61 -13.00
CA ARG A 41 12.22 -1.95 -12.42
C ARG A 41 11.13 -1.10 -13.07
N VAL A 42 9.89 -1.57 -12.95
CA VAL A 42 8.69 -0.86 -13.43
C VAL A 42 7.68 -0.73 -12.30
N SER A 43 6.87 0.33 -12.35
CA SER A 43 5.76 0.52 -11.42
C SER A 43 4.69 -0.55 -11.59
N ASP A 44 4.01 -0.89 -10.49
CA ASP A 44 2.90 -1.83 -10.53
C ASP A 44 1.75 -1.27 -11.40
N PRO A 45 1.00 -2.13 -12.11
CA PRO A 45 -0.13 -1.69 -12.90
C PRO A 45 -1.17 -0.94 -12.05
N ALA A 46 -1.65 0.20 -12.56
CA ALA A 46 -2.71 0.94 -11.90
C ALA A 46 -3.99 0.10 -11.78
N GLN A 47 -4.57 0.04 -10.59
CA GLN A 47 -5.85 -0.59 -10.36
C GLN A 47 -6.96 0.27 -11.00
N SER A 48 -7.80 -0.32 -11.84
CA SER A 48 -8.94 0.36 -12.47
C SER A 48 -10.27 -0.24 -12.01
N ASP A 49 -11.29 0.62 -11.85
CA ASP A 49 -12.65 0.20 -11.51
C ASP A 49 -13.33 -0.56 -12.66
N SER A 50 -12.83 -0.40 -13.88
CA SER A 50 -13.21 -1.21 -15.02
C SER A 50 -12.57 -2.60 -14.89
N ALA A 51 -13.07 -3.39 -13.93
CA ALA A 51 -12.79 -4.81 -13.88
C ALA A 51 -13.21 -5.39 -15.24
N THR A 52 -12.22 -5.67 -16.10
CA THR A 52 -12.44 -6.49 -17.29
C THR A 52 -13.07 -7.76 -16.75
N ILE A 53 -14.33 -8.02 -17.11
CA ILE A 53 -15.16 -9.11 -16.61
C ILE A 53 -14.27 -10.34 -16.49
N MET A 54 -13.87 -10.68 -15.26
CA MET A 54 -13.02 -11.84 -15.02
C MET A 54 -13.80 -13.02 -15.58
N LYS A 55 -13.30 -13.63 -16.67
CA LYS A 55 -13.93 -14.84 -17.20
C LYS A 55 -13.87 -15.86 -16.07
N LYS A 56 -15.04 -16.15 -15.49
CA LYS A 56 -15.17 -17.24 -14.53
C LYS A 56 -14.53 -18.46 -15.18
N ARG A 57 -13.60 -19.09 -14.46
CA ARG A 57 -13.11 -20.41 -14.87
C ARG A 57 -14.34 -21.30 -14.91
N LYS A 58 -14.62 -21.90 -16.07
CA LYS A 58 -15.49 -23.07 -16.09
C LYS A 58 -14.78 -24.08 -15.18
N ASP A 59 -15.50 -24.62 -14.22
CA ASP A 59 -15.08 -25.76 -13.39
C ASP A 59 -14.45 -25.43 -12.01
N ASP A 60 -15.04 -24.50 -11.24
CA ASP A 60 -14.96 -24.47 -9.76
C ASP A 60 -16.33 -24.78 -9.14
#